data_AF-A0A452I4Y3-F1
#
_entry.id   AF-A0A452I4Y3-F1
#
_cell.length_a   1.000
_cell.length_b   1.000
_cell.length_c   1.000
_cell.angle_alpha   90.00
_cell.angle_beta   90.00
_cell.angle_gamma   90.00
#
_symmetry.space_group_name_H-M   'P 1'
#
loop_
_entity.id
_entity.type
_entity.pdbx_description
1 polymer ?
#
loop_
_entity_poly.entity_id
_entity_poly.type
_entity_poly.pdbx_seq_one_letter_code
_entity_poly.pdbx_strand_id
1 'polypeptide(L)'
;MKEAIQSAAHMIEADVLLCGEEEGNGEPIMAHPPETNSDNTLQAWLNEIVNTKKGIKLDFKSLAAVKPSMMLLEGIKLHLRRPVWINADILPGPNGTNAVVDAKRFLDSVTSFCPDVTLSLGWTTGWQPQQCNKGYSWAMVKEMAQICDALTQPVTFPVRAALVRQSKSELLWLLQKSNRYSLTVWTGRHDKYSIEDLLYLRENFDKTVCDHRPFVKVVIDLFLHLTFH
;
A
#
# COMPACT_ATOMS: atom_id res chain seq x y z
N MET A 1 -10.22 -0.51 16.83
CA MET A 1 -10.92 0.62 16.16
C MET A 1 -10.85 1.94 16.93
N LYS A 2 -11.49 2.07 18.10
CA LYS A 2 -11.46 3.30 18.93
C LYS A 2 -10.04 3.80 19.25
N GLU A 3 -9.13 2.89 19.59
CA GLU A 3 -7.72 3.22 19.86
C GLU A 3 -7.03 3.84 18.64
N ALA A 4 -7.28 3.32 17.44
CA ALA A 4 -6.66 3.87 16.23
C ALA A 4 -7.19 5.25 15.88
N ILE A 5 -8.49 5.48 16.08
CA ILE A 5 -9.11 6.80 15.91
C ILE A 5 -8.53 7.81 16.90
N GLN A 6 -8.28 7.40 18.15
CA GLN A 6 -7.74 8.26 19.21
C GLN A 6 -6.21 8.41 19.18
N SER A 7 -5.51 7.56 18.41
CA SER A 7 -4.04 7.59 18.31
C SER A 7 -3.50 8.91 17.74
N ALA A 8 -2.18 9.10 17.82
CA ALA A 8 -1.50 10.21 17.15
C ALA A 8 -1.32 10.01 15.63
N ALA A 9 -1.65 8.82 15.08
CA ALA A 9 -1.42 8.51 13.67
C ALA A 9 -2.27 9.40 12.75
N HIS A 10 -1.74 9.86 11.63
CA HIS A 10 -2.51 10.66 10.66
C HIS A 10 -3.34 9.80 9.72
N MET A 11 -2.86 8.59 9.44
CA MET A 11 -3.47 7.62 8.55
C MET A 11 -3.78 6.33 9.33
N ILE A 12 -4.89 5.70 8.98
CA ILE A 12 -5.27 4.37 9.50
C ILE A 12 -5.33 3.41 8.31
N GLU A 13 -4.75 2.23 8.49
CA GLU A 13 -4.73 1.18 7.48
C GLU A 13 -5.70 0.05 7.82
N ALA A 14 -6.32 -0.50 6.78
CA ALA A 14 -7.26 -1.60 6.85
C ALA A 14 -6.94 -2.65 5.78
N ASP A 15 -6.67 -3.89 6.17
CA ASP A 15 -6.68 -5.00 5.22
C ASP A 15 -8.11 -5.32 4.80
N VAL A 16 -8.32 -5.58 3.52
CA VAL A 16 -9.64 -5.81 2.96
C VAL A 16 -9.70 -7.14 2.21
N LEU A 17 -10.64 -7.98 2.62
CA LEU A 17 -11.05 -9.22 1.98
C LEU A 17 -12.55 -9.18 1.66
N LEU A 18 -13.03 -10.11 0.85
CA LEU A 18 -14.45 -10.30 0.58
C LEU A 18 -14.89 -11.59 1.30
N CYS A 19 -15.83 -11.47 2.23
CA CYS A 19 -16.45 -12.62 2.90
C CYS A 19 -17.72 -13.03 2.14
N GLY A 20 -18.03 -14.32 2.09
CA GLY A 20 -19.29 -14.81 1.49
C GLY A 20 -19.31 -14.77 -0.05
N GLU A 21 -18.15 -14.87 -0.73
CA GLU A 21 -18.09 -14.82 -2.19
C GLU A 21 -18.96 -15.91 -2.86
N GLU A 22 -18.96 -17.12 -2.29
CA GLU A 22 -19.66 -18.29 -2.84
C GLU A 22 -21.19 -18.12 -2.87
N GLU A 23 -21.73 -17.27 -2.01
CA GLU A 23 -23.16 -17.00 -1.86
C GLU A 23 -23.65 -15.87 -2.79
N GLY A 24 -22.74 -15.24 -3.57
CA GLY A 24 -23.07 -14.17 -4.52
C GLY A 24 -23.47 -12.83 -3.89
N ASN A 25 -23.44 -12.75 -2.55
CA ASN A 25 -23.77 -11.59 -1.73
C ASN A 25 -22.54 -11.03 -0.98
N GLY A 26 -21.34 -11.32 -1.47
CA GLY A 26 -20.11 -11.11 -0.71
C GLY A 26 -19.94 -9.67 -0.21
N GLU A 27 -19.51 -9.55 1.04
CA GLU A 27 -19.35 -8.28 1.75
C GLU A 27 -17.87 -7.99 2.05
N PRO A 28 -17.37 -6.78 1.76
CA PRO A 28 -16.02 -6.40 2.16
C PRO A 28 -15.89 -6.33 3.67
N ILE A 29 -14.91 -7.06 4.19
CA ILE A 29 -14.60 -7.13 5.61
C ILE A 29 -13.15 -6.73 5.88
N MET A 30 -12.89 -6.32 7.12
CA MET A 30 -11.55 -6.01 7.59
C MET A 30 -10.87 -7.27 8.15
N ALA A 31 -9.98 -7.87 7.38
CA ALA A 31 -9.30 -9.11 7.76
C ALA A 31 -7.95 -9.24 7.04
N HIS A 32 -6.98 -9.84 7.73
CA HIS A 32 -5.64 -10.12 7.21
C HIS A 32 -5.39 -11.64 7.19
N PRO A 33 -4.96 -12.22 6.06
CA PRO A 33 -4.63 -13.64 6.00
C PRO A 33 -3.62 -14.07 7.09
N PRO A 34 -3.79 -15.25 7.71
CA PRO A 34 -4.68 -16.34 7.30
C PRO A 34 -6.15 -16.17 7.72
N GLU A 35 -6.50 -15.14 8.49
CA GLU A 35 -7.90 -14.88 8.83
C GLU A 35 -8.65 -14.39 7.58
N THR A 36 -9.73 -15.09 7.23
CA THR A 36 -10.58 -14.78 6.07
C THR A 36 -12.00 -14.39 6.45
N ASN A 37 -12.28 -14.27 7.75
CA ASN A 37 -13.57 -13.84 8.28
C ASN A 37 -13.33 -12.77 9.37
N SER A 38 -14.31 -11.88 9.58
CA SER A 38 -14.25 -10.81 10.57
C SER A 38 -15.65 -10.24 10.78
N ASP A 39 -16.00 -9.97 12.05
CA ASP A 39 -17.25 -9.26 12.39
C ASP A 39 -17.21 -7.77 12.00
N ASN A 40 -16.04 -7.25 11.60
CA ASN A 40 -15.87 -5.86 11.22
C ASN A 40 -16.01 -5.68 9.71
N THR A 41 -17.18 -5.24 9.27
CA THR A 41 -17.40 -4.89 7.86
C THR A 41 -16.69 -3.60 7.49
N LEU A 42 -16.23 -3.49 6.24
CA LEU A 42 -15.62 -2.26 5.74
C LEU A 42 -16.60 -1.09 5.80
N GLN A 43 -17.90 -1.34 5.53
CA GLN A 43 -18.92 -0.30 5.58
C GLN A 43 -19.07 0.31 6.98
N ALA A 44 -19.16 -0.53 8.02
CA ALA A 44 -19.21 -0.07 9.40
C ALA A 44 -17.97 0.76 9.74
N TRP A 45 -16.79 0.32 9.30
CA TRP A 45 -15.55 1.05 9.53
C TRP A 45 -15.48 2.39 8.84
N LEU A 46 -15.87 2.45 7.57
CA LEU A 46 -15.91 3.70 6.83
C LEU A 46 -16.89 4.71 7.47
N ASN A 47 -18.05 4.25 7.96
CA ASN A 47 -19.02 5.09 8.66
C ASN A 47 -18.47 5.69 9.98
N GLU A 48 -17.57 4.99 10.66
CA GLU A 48 -16.88 5.58 11.81
C GLU A 48 -15.82 6.58 11.37
N ILE A 49 -15.02 6.24 10.36
CA ILE A 49 -13.88 7.05 9.94
C ILE A 49 -14.28 8.40 9.35
N VAL A 50 -15.41 8.50 8.63
CA VAL A 50 -15.90 9.78 8.08
C VAL A 50 -16.11 10.86 9.15
N ASN A 51 -16.31 10.46 10.41
CA ASN A 51 -16.48 11.37 11.54
C ASN A 51 -15.14 11.79 12.19
N THR A 52 -14.01 11.37 11.62
CA THR A 52 -12.67 11.62 12.15
C THR A 52 -11.88 12.57 11.25
N LYS A 53 -10.68 12.96 11.70
CA LYS A 53 -9.72 13.74 10.90
C LYS A 53 -8.61 12.90 10.28
N LYS A 54 -8.76 11.57 10.25
CA LYS A 54 -7.76 10.60 9.77
C LYS A 54 -7.88 10.42 8.27
N GLY A 55 -6.76 10.23 7.58
CA GLY A 55 -6.78 9.63 6.24
C GLY A 55 -6.82 8.11 6.33
N ILE A 56 -7.08 7.45 5.21
CA ILE A 56 -7.24 6.00 5.15
C ILE A 56 -6.33 5.37 4.11
N LYS A 57 -5.89 4.15 4.39
CA LYS A 57 -5.27 3.26 3.43
C LYS A 57 -6.01 1.92 3.43
N LEU A 58 -6.59 1.55 2.29
CA LEU A 58 -7.23 0.24 2.12
C LEU A 58 -6.23 -0.70 1.44
N ASP A 59 -5.83 -1.76 2.11
CA ASP A 59 -4.89 -2.77 1.63
C ASP A 59 -5.64 -4.03 1.16
N PHE A 60 -5.82 -4.14 -0.15
CA PHE A 60 -6.59 -5.23 -0.74
C PHE A 60 -5.79 -6.53 -0.77
N LYS A 61 -6.35 -7.54 -0.10
CA LYS A 61 -5.83 -8.91 -0.07
C LYS A 61 -6.53 -9.85 -1.04
N SER A 62 -7.60 -9.40 -1.70
CA SER A 62 -8.24 -10.10 -2.81
C SER A 62 -8.77 -9.13 -3.86
N LEU A 63 -8.73 -9.53 -5.13
CA LEU A 63 -9.29 -8.73 -6.23
C LEU A 63 -10.82 -8.62 -6.13
N ALA A 64 -11.48 -9.66 -5.62
CA ALA A 64 -12.93 -9.72 -5.48
C ALA A 64 -13.46 -8.63 -4.54
N ALA A 65 -12.70 -8.25 -3.50
CA ALA A 65 -13.08 -7.20 -2.56
C ALA A 65 -13.02 -5.78 -3.16
N VAL A 66 -12.29 -5.58 -4.26
CA VAL A 66 -11.97 -4.24 -4.79
C VAL A 66 -13.24 -3.52 -5.23
N LYS A 67 -14.01 -4.10 -6.15
CA LYS A 67 -15.18 -3.43 -6.72
C LYS A 67 -16.25 -3.11 -5.67
N PRO A 68 -16.67 -4.03 -4.79
CA PRO A 68 -17.66 -3.71 -3.76
C PRO A 68 -17.14 -2.64 -2.79
N SER A 69 -15.85 -2.66 -2.43
CA SER A 69 -15.24 -1.62 -1.58
C SER A 69 -15.20 -0.25 -2.26
N MET A 70 -14.95 -0.20 -3.57
CA MET A 70 -14.95 1.07 -4.32
C MET A 70 -16.36 1.67 -4.37
N MET A 71 -17.40 0.85 -4.50
CA MET A 71 -18.79 1.32 -4.43
C MET A 71 -19.12 1.95 -3.07
N LEU A 72 -18.65 1.34 -1.97
CA LEU A 72 -18.80 1.91 -0.63
C LEU A 72 -18.06 3.25 -0.48
N LEU A 73 -16.81 3.32 -0.96
CA LEU A 73 -16.01 4.54 -0.93
C LEU A 73 -16.64 5.67 -1.75
N GLU A 74 -17.15 5.36 -2.94
CA GLU A 74 -17.80 6.36 -3.80
C GLU A 74 -19.00 7.00 -3.09
N GLY A 75 -19.80 6.21 -2.38
CA GLY A 75 -20.97 6.67 -1.62
C GLY A 75 -20.63 7.67 -0.50
N ILE A 76 -19.40 7.65 0.01
CA ILE A 76 -18.95 8.54 1.09
C ILE A 76 -17.88 9.54 0.67
N LYS A 77 -17.45 9.55 -0.60
CA LYS A 77 -16.25 10.31 -1.03
C LYS A 77 -16.33 11.80 -0.70
N LEU A 78 -17.51 12.40 -0.76
CA LEU A 78 -17.74 13.82 -0.45
C LEU A 78 -17.56 14.14 1.04
N HIS A 79 -17.65 13.12 1.91
CA HIS A 79 -17.44 13.23 3.35
C HIS A 79 -15.99 12.95 3.75
N LEU A 80 -15.21 12.27 2.90
CA LEU A 80 -13.80 12.02 3.13
C LEU A 80 -12.97 13.28 2.85
N ARG A 81 -12.70 14.05 3.90
CA ARG A 81 -11.92 15.31 3.84
C ARG A 81 -10.40 15.10 3.93
N ARG A 82 -9.94 13.86 3.85
CA ARG A 82 -8.55 13.45 4.07
C ARG A 82 -8.10 12.48 2.98
N PRO A 83 -6.78 12.30 2.78
CA PRO A 83 -6.27 11.42 1.73
C PRO A 83 -6.80 9.99 1.85
N VAL A 84 -7.16 9.43 0.70
CA VAL A 84 -7.55 8.02 0.52
C VAL A 84 -6.48 7.34 -0.30
N TRP A 85 -5.91 6.28 0.27
CA TRP A 85 -4.85 5.50 -0.34
C TRP A 85 -5.39 4.10 -0.64
N ILE A 86 -5.18 3.63 -1.87
CA ILE A 86 -5.64 2.32 -2.31
C ILE A 86 -4.42 1.45 -2.60
N ASN A 87 -4.22 0.44 -1.77
CA ASN A 87 -3.03 -0.42 -1.76
C ASN A 87 -3.35 -1.83 -2.26
N ALA A 88 -2.43 -2.40 -3.04
CA ALA A 88 -2.41 -3.84 -3.31
C ALA A 88 -1.02 -4.28 -3.77
N ASP A 89 -0.69 -5.55 -3.55
CA ASP A 89 0.47 -6.20 -4.15
C ASP A 89 0.11 -6.75 -5.53
N ILE A 90 0.49 -6.01 -6.57
CA ILE A 90 0.08 -6.25 -7.96
C ILE A 90 1.15 -7.00 -8.78
N LEU A 91 2.36 -7.16 -8.23
CA LEU A 91 3.49 -7.84 -8.86
C LEU A 91 4.20 -8.78 -7.88
N PRO A 92 4.89 -9.83 -8.37
CA PRO A 92 5.81 -10.61 -7.55
C PRO A 92 7.10 -9.82 -7.30
N GLY A 93 7.51 -9.77 -6.03
CA GLY A 93 8.72 -9.08 -5.58
C GLY A 93 9.79 -10.02 -5.09
N PRO A 94 10.80 -9.50 -4.38
CA PRO A 94 11.90 -10.32 -3.91
C PRO A 94 11.42 -11.39 -2.93
N ASN A 95 11.76 -12.64 -3.25
CA ASN A 95 11.34 -13.84 -2.51
C ASN A 95 9.81 -14.01 -2.40
N GLY A 96 9.02 -13.25 -3.16
CA GLY A 96 7.59 -13.46 -3.35
C GLY A 96 7.34 -14.44 -4.49
N THR A 97 6.18 -15.08 -4.49
CA THR A 97 5.80 -16.06 -5.52
C THR A 97 4.89 -15.44 -6.56
N ASN A 98 3.66 -15.12 -6.17
CA ASN A 98 2.62 -14.60 -7.06
C ASN A 98 2.14 -13.22 -6.61
N ALA A 99 1.60 -12.44 -7.54
CA ALA A 99 0.84 -11.23 -7.21
C ALA A 99 -0.46 -11.62 -6.48
N VAL A 100 -0.93 -10.77 -5.56
CA VAL A 100 -2.18 -10.98 -4.82
C VAL A 100 -3.39 -10.62 -5.69
N VAL A 101 -3.23 -9.59 -6.52
CA VAL A 101 -4.30 -9.14 -7.42
C VAL A 101 -3.77 -8.93 -8.84
N ASP A 102 -4.65 -9.11 -9.84
CA ASP A 102 -4.35 -8.75 -11.22
C ASP A 102 -4.24 -7.23 -11.36
N ALA A 103 -3.07 -6.76 -11.81
CA ALA A 103 -2.74 -5.34 -11.88
C ALA A 103 -3.75 -4.55 -12.73
N LYS A 104 -4.10 -5.05 -13.92
CA LYS A 104 -4.97 -4.33 -14.85
C LYS A 104 -6.39 -4.21 -14.29
N ARG A 105 -6.97 -5.33 -13.83
CA ARG A 105 -8.33 -5.35 -13.27
C ARG A 105 -8.43 -4.50 -12.01
N PHE A 106 -7.39 -4.51 -11.17
CA PHE A 106 -7.32 -3.66 -9.99
C PHE A 106 -7.33 -2.18 -10.36
N LEU A 107 -6.42 -1.75 -11.24
CA LEU A 107 -6.28 -0.35 -11.64
C LEU A 107 -7.52 0.16 -12.39
N ASP A 108 -8.05 -0.63 -13.34
CA ASP A 108 -9.27 -0.28 -14.08
C ASP A 108 -10.45 -0.06 -13.12
N SER A 109 -10.60 -0.95 -12.12
CA SER A 109 -11.67 -0.83 -11.12
C SER A 109 -11.48 0.44 -10.28
N VAL A 110 -10.33 0.60 -9.63
CA VAL A 110 -10.08 1.74 -8.72
C VAL A 110 -10.20 3.08 -9.46
N THR A 111 -9.58 3.22 -10.62
CA THR A 111 -9.56 4.49 -11.35
C THR A 111 -10.92 4.87 -11.95
N SER A 112 -11.78 3.88 -12.22
CA SER A 112 -13.15 4.14 -12.70
C SER A 112 -14.07 4.75 -11.62
N PHE A 113 -13.90 4.38 -10.35
CA PHE A 113 -14.74 4.87 -9.24
C PHE A 113 -14.13 6.09 -8.55
N CYS A 114 -12.83 6.05 -8.29
CA CYS A 114 -12.13 7.03 -7.47
C CYS A 114 -10.84 7.48 -8.16
N PRO A 115 -10.92 8.32 -9.22
CA PRO A 115 -9.75 8.73 -10.00
C PRO A 115 -8.75 9.60 -9.22
N ASP A 116 -9.17 10.23 -8.11
CA ASP A 116 -8.38 11.21 -7.34
C ASP A 116 -7.62 10.61 -6.13
N VAL A 117 -7.56 9.27 -6.03
CA VAL A 117 -6.86 8.59 -4.91
C VAL A 117 -5.35 8.57 -5.10
N THR A 118 -4.62 8.30 -4.02
CA THR A 118 -3.22 7.88 -4.10
C THR A 118 -3.16 6.36 -4.25
N LEU A 119 -2.47 5.87 -5.27
CA LEU A 119 -2.26 4.43 -5.47
C LEU A 119 -1.00 3.99 -4.71
N SER A 120 -1.10 2.92 -3.94
CA SER A 120 0.02 2.30 -3.21
C SER A 120 0.28 0.92 -3.81
N LEU A 121 1.15 0.87 -4.83
CA LEU A 121 1.30 -0.32 -5.68
C LEU A 121 2.52 -1.12 -5.28
N GLY A 122 2.28 -2.27 -4.65
CA GLY A 122 3.30 -3.10 -4.02
C GLY A 122 3.72 -4.30 -4.84
N TRP A 123 4.71 -4.98 -4.27
CA TRP A 123 5.11 -6.31 -4.68
C TRP A 123 4.92 -7.28 -3.52
N THR A 124 4.50 -8.51 -3.82
CA THR A 124 4.59 -9.56 -2.80
C THR A 124 6.04 -9.82 -2.46
N THR A 125 6.37 -9.82 -1.18
CA THR A 125 7.76 -10.01 -0.73
C THR A 125 7.83 -11.12 0.29
N GLY A 126 8.92 -11.86 0.25
CA GLY A 126 9.32 -12.80 1.29
C GLY A 126 10.57 -12.30 2.01
N TRP A 127 10.66 -12.61 3.30
CA TRP A 127 11.89 -12.43 4.05
C TRP A 127 12.19 -13.70 4.83
N GLN A 128 13.43 -14.18 4.75
CA GLN A 128 13.89 -15.36 5.46
C GLN A 128 15.05 -15.02 6.40
N PRO A 129 14.97 -15.41 7.69
CA PRO A 129 16.06 -15.18 8.63
C PRO A 129 17.32 -15.96 8.20
N GLN A 130 18.50 -15.36 8.45
CA GLN A 130 19.82 -15.95 8.21
C GLN A 130 20.16 -16.22 6.73
N GLN A 131 19.36 -15.73 5.78
CA GLN A 131 19.67 -15.77 4.37
C GLN A 131 19.98 -14.38 3.81
N CYS A 132 20.76 -14.34 2.72
CA CYS A 132 20.93 -13.13 1.93
C CYS A 132 19.62 -12.89 1.16
N ASN A 133 18.76 -12.05 1.73
CA ASN A 133 17.51 -11.66 1.08
C ASN A 133 17.84 -10.74 -0.09
N LYS A 134 17.44 -11.15 -1.30
CA LYS A 134 17.57 -10.30 -2.49
C LYS A 134 16.65 -9.10 -2.35
N GLY A 135 17.09 -7.96 -2.89
CA GLY A 135 16.24 -6.78 -3.06
C GLY A 135 15.46 -6.81 -4.38
N TYR A 136 14.69 -5.76 -4.62
CA TYR A 136 14.02 -5.42 -5.87
C TYR A 136 15.01 -5.36 -7.04
N SER A 137 14.77 -6.18 -8.08
CA SER A 137 15.63 -6.24 -9.26
C SER A 137 15.25 -5.18 -10.30
N TRP A 138 16.15 -4.92 -11.25
CA TRP A 138 15.87 -4.08 -12.42
C TRP A 138 14.62 -4.51 -13.20
N ALA A 139 14.40 -5.82 -13.35
CA ALA A 139 13.23 -6.34 -14.04
C ALA A 139 11.95 -5.93 -13.29
N MET A 140 11.92 -6.13 -11.97
CA MET A 140 10.77 -5.81 -11.11
C MET A 140 10.41 -4.31 -11.16
N VAL A 141 11.40 -3.42 -11.05
CA VAL A 141 11.11 -1.97 -11.06
C VAL A 141 10.74 -1.46 -12.45
N LYS A 142 11.27 -2.05 -13.53
CA LYS A 142 10.90 -1.70 -14.91
C LYS A 142 9.48 -2.14 -15.24
N GLU A 143 9.08 -3.32 -14.80
CA GLU A 143 7.70 -3.81 -14.96
C GLU A 143 6.71 -2.92 -14.21
N MET A 144 7.00 -2.56 -12.95
CA MET A 144 6.19 -1.61 -12.20
C MET A 144 6.09 -0.25 -12.91
N ALA A 145 7.21 0.27 -13.44
CA ALA A 145 7.21 1.53 -14.19
C ALA A 145 6.28 1.46 -15.41
N GLN A 146 6.33 0.37 -16.19
CA GLN A 146 5.48 0.17 -17.36
C GLN A 146 3.99 0.17 -17.01
N ILE A 147 3.60 -0.48 -15.91
CA ILE A 147 2.22 -0.46 -15.42
C ILE A 147 1.79 0.97 -15.06
N CYS A 148 2.69 1.74 -14.44
CA CYS A 148 2.37 3.07 -13.96
C CYS A 148 2.38 4.17 -15.04
N ASP A 149 2.97 3.92 -16.21
CA ASP A 149 3.11 4.91 -17.29
C ASP A 149 1.77 5.50 -17.75
N ALA A 150 0.68 4.72 -17.71
CA ALA A 150 -0.66 5.17 -18.10
C ALA A 150 -1.44 5.87 -16.96
N LEU A 151 -0.95 5.81 -15.72
CA LEU A 151 -1.65 6.36 -14.56
C LEU A 151 -1.45 7.87 -14.45
N THR A 152 -2.46 8.57 -13.96
CA THR A 152 -2.38 10.03 -13.67
C THR A 152 -2.32 10.33 -12.16
N GLN A 153 -2.67 9.35 -11.33
CA GLN A 153 -2.70 9.43 -9.87
C GLN A 153 -1.31 9.61 -9.26
N PRO A 154 -1.17 10.19 -8.06
CA PRO A 154 0.01 9.98 -7.22
C PRO A 154 0.21 8.48 -6.96
N VAL A 155 1.44 7.99 -7.08
CA VAL A 155 1.77 6.57 -6.86
C VAL A 155 2.86 6.48 -5.80
N THR A 156 2.62 5.69 -4.76
CA THR A 156 3.65 5.29 -3.81
C THR A 156 3.96 3.82 -3.97
N PHE A 157 5.23 3.45 -3.82
CA PHE A 157 5.64 2.05 -3.86
C PHE A 157 5.99 1.58 -2.44
N PRO A 158 5.17 0.70 -1.82
CA PRO A 158 5.46 0.13 -0.52
C PRO A 158 6.62 -0.86 -0.64
N VAL A 159 7.76 -0.49 -0.08
CA VAL A 159 8.98 -1.30 -0.04
C VAL A 159 9.25 -1.81 1.37
N ARG A 160 9.66 -3.06 1.48
CA ARG A 160 10.01 -3.68 2.77
C ARG A 160 11.38 -3.18 3.20
N ALA A 161 11.48 -2.59 4.39
CA ALA A 161 12.70 -1.94 4.89
C ALA A 161 13.95 -2.84 4.79
N ALA A 162 13.80 -4.14 5.10
CA ALA A 162 14.88 -5.11 5.08
C ALA A 162 15.48 -5.40 3.69
N LEU A 163 14.81 -4.98 2.60
CA LEU A 163 15.16 -5.30 1.21
C LEU A 163 15.62 -4.07 0.40
N VAL A 164 15.49 -2.86 0.95
CA VAL A 164 15.74 -1.63 0.19
C VAL A 164 17.22 -1.41 -0.05
N ARG A 165 18.08 -1.75 0.91
CA ARG A 165 19.52 -1.49 0.85
C ARG A 165 20.17 -2.16 -0.36
N GLN A 166 19.69 -3.33 -0.76
CA GLN A 166 20.18 -4.08 -1.91
C GLN A 166 19.70 -3.50 -3.25
N SER A 167 18.76 -2.55 -3.24
CA SER A 167 18.03 -2.08 -4.42
C SER A 167 17.98 -0.57 -4.58
N LYS A 168 18.96 0.12 -3.99
CA LYS A 168 19.00 1.58 -4.02
C LYS A 168 18.92 2.13 -5.45
N SER A 169 19.75 1.60 -6.35
CA SER A 169 19.85 2.11 -7.72
C SER A 169 18.57 1.90 -8.51
N GLU A 170 17.97 0.72 -8.37
CA GLU A 170 16.71 0.30 -9.00
C GLU A 170 15.55 1.19 -8.55
N LEU A 171 15.41 1.40 -7.24
CA LEU A 171 14.33 2.19 -6.66
C LEU A 171 14.49 3.68 -6.94
N LEU A 172 15.72 4.21 -6.89
CA LEU A 172 15.97 5.60 -7.29
C LEU A 172 15.65 5.84 -8.78
N TRP A 173 16.02 4.89 -9.65
CA TRP A 173 15.66 4.99 -11.06
C TRP A 173 14.14 4.99 -11.26
N LEU A 174 13.40 4.14 -10.54
CA LEU A 174 11.93 4.12 -10.60
C LEU A 174 11.35 5.48 -10.20
N LEU A 175 11.81 6.05 -9.09
CA LEU A 175 11.36 7.37 -8.62
C LEU A 175 11.64 8.51 -9.62
N GLN A 176 12.73 8.41 -10.37
CA GLN A 176 13.08 9.40 -11.40
C GLN A 176 12.14 9.38 -12.62
N LYS A 177 11.31 8.35 -12.78
CA LYS A 177 10.37 8.23 -13.90
C LYS A 177 9.25 9.28 -13.87
N SER A 178 8.86 9.74 -12.69
CA SER A 178 7.75 10.68 -12.53
C SER A 178 7.82 11.40 -11.19
N ASN A 179 7.51 12.70 -11.16
CA ASN A 179 7.40 13.48 -9.91
C ASN A 179 6.18 13.08 -9.05
N ARG A 180 5.30 12.23 -9.57
CA ARG A 180 4.16 11.64 -8.83
C ARG A 180 4.55 10.43 -8.01
N TYR A 181 5.78 9.92 -8.18
CA TYR A 181 6.23 8.68 -7.58
C TYR A 181 6.91 8.92 -6.23
N SER A 182 6.53 8.13 -5.23
CA SER A 182 7.11 8.13 -3.89
C SER A 182 7.39 6.71 -3.39
N LEU A 183 8.12 6.59 -2.28
CA LEU A 183 8.23 5.32 -1.55
C LEU A 183 7.50 5.42 -0.22
N THR A 184 6.84 4.32 0.14
CA THR A 184 6.44 4.02 1.51
C THR A 184 7.29 2.88 2.03
N VAL A 185 7.73 2.97 3.27
CA VAL A 185 8.55 1.92 3.89
C VAL A 185 7.71 1.18 4.92
N TRP A 186 7.70 -0.14 4.85
CA TRP A 186 7.03 -0.99 5.83
C TRP A 186 7.96 -2.07 6.38
N THR A 187 7.60 -2.62 7.53
CA THR A 187 8.35 -3.67 8.22
C THR A 187 7.41 -4.81 8.61
N GLY A 188 7.78 -6.04 8.30
CA GLY A 188 7.10 -7.22 8.82
C GLY A 188 7.40 -7.44 10.30
N ARG A 189 6.50 -8.14 11.01
CA ARG A 189 6.64 -8.47 12.45
C ARG A 189 7.97 -9.14 12.80
N HIS A 190 8.52 -9.92 11.87
CA HIS A 190 9.74 -10.72 12.07
C HIS A 190 10.94 -10.17 11.30
N ASP A 191 10.79 -9.05 10.60
CA ASP A 191 11.90 -8.46 9.85
C ASP A 191 12.98 -8.00 10.82
N LYS A 192 14.23 -8.40 10.55
CA LYS A 192 15.40 -7.81 11.21
C LYS A 192 15.95 -6.70 10.32
N TYR A 193 15.94 -5.48 10.84
CA TYR A 193 16.57 -4.31 10.23
C TYR A 193 17.35 -3.55 11.30
N SER A 194 18.44 -2.92 10.89
CA SER A 194 19.27 -2.11 11.78
C SER A 194 18.82 -0.64 11.77
N ILE A 195 19.20 0.13 12.80
CA ILE A 195 18.98 1.59 12.79
C ILE A 195 19.75 2.20 11.61
N GLU A 196 20.91 1.65 11.28
CA GLU A 196 21.74 2.02 10.14
C GLU A 196 21.00 1.83 8.81
N ASP A 197 20.15 0.81 8.68
CA ASP A 197 19.33 0.63 7.48
C ASP A 197 18.24 1.71 7.37
N LEU A 198 17.62 2.10 8.48
CA LEU A 198 16.65 3.20 8.50
C LEU A 198 17.31 4.56 8.23
N LEU A 199 18.50 4.80 8.80
CA LEU A 199 19.30 5.98 8.50
C LEU A 199 19.75 5.99 7.04
N TYR A 200 20.14 4.84 6.49
CA TYR A 200 20.48 4.71 5.08
C TYR A 200 19.30 5.06 4.19
N LEU A 201 18.09 4.57 4.49
CA LEU A 201 16.87 4.95 3.77
C LEU A 201 16.69 6.46 3.78
N ARG A 202 16.78 7.08 4.97
CA ARG A 202 16.64 8.51 5.12
C ARG A 202 17.72 9.25 4.30
N GLU A 203 18.99 8.93 4.47
CA GLU A 203 20.07 9.67 3.80
C GLU A 203 20.06 9.55 2.28
N ASN A 204 19.55 8.45 1.74
CA ASN A 204 19.62 8.15 0.31
C ASN A 204 18.33 8.46 -0.45
N PHE A 205 17.20 8.57 0.24
CA PHE A 205 15.90 8.80 -0.38
C PHE A 205 15.14 10.00 0.21
N ASP A 206 15.43 10.47 1.43
CA ASP A 206 14.79 11.64 2.07
C ASP A 206 15.48 12.97 1.68
N LYS A 207 16.63 12.91 0.98
CA LYS A 207 17.36 14.14 0.66
C LYS A 207 16.72 14.89 -0.50
N THR A 208 16.35 16.13 -0.19
CA THR A 208 16.27 17.34 -1.04
C THR A 208 17.53 17.62 -1.88
N VAL A 209 18.40 16.63 -2.09
CA VAL A 209 19.67 16.71 -2.80
C VAL A 209 19.64 15.74 -3.98
N CYS A 210 18.70 15.97 -4.89
CA CYS A 210 18.92 15.74 -6.30
C CYS A 210 18.97 17.14 -6.90
N ASP A 211 20.19 17.66 -7.08
CA ASP A 211 20.41 18.95 -7.74
C ASP A 211 19.54 19.01 -9.00
N HIS A 212 18.60 19.96 -8.97
CA HIS A 212 17.71 20.41 -10.04
C HIS A 212 16.29 19.84 -10.20
N ARG A 213 15.75 18.87 -9.43
CA ARG A 213 14.33 18.45 -9.61
C ARG A 213 13.58 18.02 -8.33
N PRO A 214 12.25 18.21 -8.27
CA PRO A 214 11.52 18.35 -7.01
C PRO A 214 11.17 16.99 -6.37
N PHE A 215 11.46 16.91 -5.06
CA PHE A 215 10.90 16.00 -4.05
C PHE A 215 10.88 14.50 -4.36
N VAL A 216 11.95 13.78 -3.97
CA VAL A 216 11.78 12.38 -3.57
C VAL A 216 11.16 12.40 -2.18
N LYS A 217 9.87 12.05 -2.07
CA LYS A 217 9.18 11.93 -0.78
C LYS A 217 9.29 10.48 -0.33
N VAL A 218 10.13 10.21 0.66
CA VAL A 218 9.98 8.98 1.46
C VAL A 218 8.98 9.30 2.53
N VAL A 219 7.81 8.69 2.45
CA VAL A 219 6.86 8.73 3.55
C VAL A 219 7.21 7.56 4.46
N ILE A 220 8.03 7.81 5.47
CA ILE A 220 8.20 6.90 6.62
C ILE A 220 6.98 7.13 7.53
N ASP A 221 5.78 6.84 7.04
CA ASP A 221 4.59 6.90 7.89
C ASP A 221 4.42 5.56 8.59
N LEU A 222 4.42 5.63 9.92
CA LEU A 222 3.79 4.65 10.79
C LEU A 222 2.28 4.69 10.52
N PHE A 223 1.83 4.03 9.45
CA PHE A 223 0.43 3.63 9.37
C PHE A 223 0.16 2.78 10.61
N LEU A 224 -0.85 3.15 11.38
CA LEU A 224 -1.34 2.25 12.41
C LEU A 224 -2.13 1.17 11.70
N HIS A 225 -1.48 0.02 11.53
CA HIS A 225 -2.10 -1.17 10.97
C HIS A 225 -3.09 -1.73 11.98
N LEU A 226 -4.37 -1.78 11.60
CA LEU A 226 -5.41 -2.37 12.43
C LEU A 226 -5.50 -3.87 12.14
N THR A 227 -4.93 -4.68 13.03
CA THR A 227 -5.25 -6.11 13.10
C THR A 227 -6.59 -6.29 13.81
N PHE A 228 -7.55 -6.88 13.11
CA PHE A 228 -8.81 -7.34 13.68
C PHE A 228 -8.71 -8.84 13.89
N HIS A 229 -9.12 -9.30 15.09
CA HIS A 229 -9.27 -10.69 15.46
C HIS A 229 -10.76 -10.99 15.60
#